data_AF-A0A4D4N619-F1
#
_entry.id   AF-A0A4D4N619-F1
#
_cell.length_a   1.000
_cell.length_b   1.000
_cell.length_c   1.000
_cell.angle_alpha   90.00
_cell.angle_beta   90.00
_cell.angle_gamma   90.00
#
_symmetry.space_group_name_H-M   'P 1'
#
loop_
_entity.id
_entity.type
_entity.pdbx_description
1 polymer ?
#
loop_
_entity_poly.entity_id
_entity_poly.type
_entity_poly.pdbx_seq_one_letter_code
_entity_poly.pdbx_strand_id
1 'polypeptide(L)' 'MSRYPHLLNPLDLGFTSLPNRVLMGSMHVGLEEAERGFERMAEFYAARARGEWA' A
#
# COMPACT_ATOMS: atom_id res chain seq x y z
N MET A 1 18.71 8.46 -17.33
CA MET A 1 18.57 7.63 -16.12
C MET A 1 17.42 8.14 -15.28
N SER A 2 16.60 7.25 -14.71
CA SER A 2 15.58 7.64 -13.72
C SER A 2 16.25 8.29 -12.51
N ARG A 3 15.62 9.32 -11.94
CA ARG A 3 16.10 10.00 -10.73
C ARG A 3 16.12 9.07 -9.51
N TYR A 4 15.34 7.98 -9.55
CA TYR A 4 15.22 6.99 -8.48
C TYR A 4 15.43 5.57 -9.04
N PRO A 5 16.68 5.15 -9.26
CA PRO A 5 16.98 3.90 -9.97
C PRO A 5 16.58 2.64 -9.20
N HIS A 6 16.25 2.75 -7.91
CA HIS A 6 15.93 1.60 -7.05
C HIS A 6 14.48 1.56 -6.58
N LEU A 7 13.72 2.66 -6.70
CA LEU A 7 12.42 2.82 -6.04
C LEU A 7 11.41 1.76 -6.47
N LEU A 8 11.36 1.48 -7.78
CA LEU A 8 10.44 0.50 -8.38
C LEU A 8 11.11 -0.84 -8.67
N ASN A 9 12.35 -1.04 -8.23
CA ASN A 9 13.00 -2.33 -8.38
C ASN A 9 12.43 -3.32 -7.34
N PRO A 10 12.22 -4.58 -7.72
CA PRO A 10 11.80 -5.61 -6.77
C PRO A 10 12.73 -5.75 -5.56
N LEU A 11 12.17 -6.24 -4.45
CA LEU A 11 12.90 -6.56 -3.24
C LEU A 11 12.59 -8.00 -2.82
N ASP A 12 13.62 -8.84 -2.91
CA ASP A 12 13.58 -10.21 -2.40
C ASP A 12 13.75 -10.22 -0.87
N LEU A 13 12.85 -10.90 -0.17
CA LEU A 13 12.86 -11.08 1.28
C LEU A 13 13.20 -12.53 1.69
N GLY A 14 13.61 -13.39 0.74
CA GLY A 14 13.98 -14.79 0.94
C GLY A 14 12.82 -15.77 0.90
N PHE A 15 11.62 -15.37 1.34
CA PHE A 15 10.39 -16.20 1.30
C PHE A 15 9.30 -15.64 0.36
N THR A 16 9.43 -14.37 -0.03
CA THR A 16 8.53 -13.68 -0.96
C THR A 16 9.28 -12.53 -1.62
N SER A 17 8.69 -11.97 -2.67
CA SER A 17 9.24 -10.82 -3.39
C SER A 17 8.23 -9.67 -3.38
N LEU A 18 8.68 -8.49 -2.94
CA LEU A 18 7.90 -7.27 -3.04
C LEU A 18 8.12 -6.65 -4.44
N PRO A 19 7.05 -6.18 -5.11
CA PRO A 19 7.14 -5.67 -6.48
C PRO A 19 7.93 -4.36 -6.59
N ASN A 20 8.02 -3.60 -5.49
CA ASN A 20 8.74 -2.33 -5.42
C ASN A 20 9.14 -2.04 -3.96
N ARG A 21 9.83 -0.91 -3.75
CA ARG A 21 10.32 -0.46 -2.44
C ARG A 21 9.44 0.65 -1.85
N VAL A 22 8.18 0.75 -2.28
CA VAL A 22 7.21 1.70 -1.74
C VAL A 22 6.40 0.97 -0.67
N LEU A 23 6.31 1.58 0.51
CA LEU A 23 5.56 1.04 1.63
C LEU A 23 4.51 2.05 2.05
N MET A 24 3.28 1.60 2.18
CA MET A 24 2.24 2.33 2.88
C MET A 24 2.52 2.22 4.38
N GLY A 25 2.79 3.35 5.04
CA GLY A 25 3.01 3.37 6.49
C GLY A 25 1.76 2.91 7.26
N SER A 26 1.98 2.39 8.47
CA SER A 26 0.88 2.14 9.40
C SER A 26 0.12 3.43 9.69
N MET A 27 -1.20 3.39 9.67
CA MET A 27 -2.06 4.54 9.89
C MET A 27 -3.27 4.14 10.73
N HIS A 28 -3.60 5.00 11.70
CA HIS A 28 -4.91 4.98 12.33
C HIS A 28 -5.81 5.91 11.51
N VAL A 29 -6.70 5.33 10.70
CA VAL A 29 -7.42 6.07 9.65
C VAL A 29 -8.74 6.67 10.14
N GLY A 30 -9.15 6.37 11.37
CA GLY A 30 -10.41 6.81 11.98
C GLY A 30 -11.64 6.12 11.41
N LEU A 31 -11.45 5.11 10.55
CA LEU A 31 -12.54 4.30 9.99
C LEU A 31 -12.85 3.09 10.87
N GLU A 32 -11.97 2.76 11.81
CA GLU A 32 -12.08 1.61 12.72
C GLU A 32 -13.35 1.68 13.58
N GLU A 33 -13.78 2.89 13.94
CA GLU A 33 -14.97 3.16 14.78
C GLU A 33 -16.17 3.67 13.97
N ALA A 34 -16.01 3.85 12.65
CA ALA A 34 -17.06 4.38 11.79
C ALA A 34 -18.14 3.33 11.47
N GLU A 35 -19.34 3.80 11.13
CA GLU A 35 -20.38 2.92 10.60
C GLU A 35 -19.89 2.23 9.32
N ARG A 36 -19.99 0.90 9.31
CA ARG A 36 -19.42 0.03 8.25
C ARG A 36 -17.90 0.23 8.06
N GLY A 37 -17.20 0.52 9.16
CA GLY A 37 -15.78 0.82 9.19
C GLY A 37 -14.89 -0.18 8.45
N PHE A 38 -15.13 -1.48 8.65
CA PHE A 38 -14.37 -2.53 7.96
C PHE A 38 -14.54 -2.51 6.44
N GLU A 39 -15.74 -2.26 5.93
CA GLU A 39 -16.00 -2.21 4.48
C GLU A 39 -15.31 -1.00 3.85
N ARG A 40 -15.40 0.15 4.52
CA ARG A 40 -14.71 1.39 4.11
C ARG A 40 -13.19 1.21 4.13
N MET A 41 -12.65 0.54 5.15
CA MET A 41 -11.23 0.19 5.21
C MET A 41 -10.83 -0.77 4.09
N ALA A 42 -11.64 -1.79 3.80
CA ALA A 42 -11.36 -2.73 2.72
C ALA A 42 -11.25 -2.02 1.37
N GLU A 43 -12.21 -1.13 1.06
CA GLU A 43 -12.18 -0.31 -0.15
C GLU A 43 -10.95 0.62 -0.19
N PHE A 44 -10.66 1.29 0.93
CA PHE A 44 -9.51 2.18 1.08
C PHE A 44 -8.16 1.49 0.84
N TYR A 45 -7.95 0.30 1.40
CA TYR A 45 -6.72 -0.47 1.20
C TYR A 45 -6.67 -1.11 -0.18
N ALA A 46 -7.80 -1.57 -0.72
CA ALA A 46 -7.86 -2.16 -2.05
C ALA A 46 -7.49 -1.14 -3.15
N ALA A 47 -7.97 0.11 -3.05
CA ALA A 47 -7.59 1.18 -3.97
C ALA A 47 -6.06 1.41 -4.00
N ARG A 48 -5.42 1.42 -2.82
CA ARG A 48 -3.96 1.60 -2.70
C ARG A 48 -3.17 0.41 -3.23
N ALA A 49 -3.66 -0.81 -2.99
CA ALA A 49 -3.05 -2.02 -3.55
C ALA A 49 -3.13 -2.02 -5.09
N ARG A 50 -4.20 -1.46 -5.68
CA ARG A 50 -4.35 -1.29 -7.14
C ARG A 50 -3.52 -0.13 -7.70
N GLY A 51 -2.95 0.72 -6.84
CA GLY A 51 -2.26 1.95 -7.27
C GLY A 51 -3.21 3.03 -7.79
N GLU A 52 -4.47 2.99 -7.36
CA GLU A 52 -5.44 4.03 -7.65
C GLU A 52 -5.15 5.25 -6.77
N TRP A 53 -4.91 6.38 -7.42
CA TRP A 53 -4.79 7.68 -6.78
C TRP A 53 -6.11 8.39 -6.98
N ALA A 54 -6.97 8.35 -5.97
CA ALA A 54 -8.13 9.24 -5.86
C ALA A 54 -7.80 10.34 -4.85
#